data_AF-A0A8H3H3V3-F1
#
_entry.id   AF-A0A8H3H3V3-F1
#
_cell.length_a   1.000
_cell.length_b   1.000
_cell.length_c   1.000
_cell.angle_alpha   90.00
_cell.angle_beta   90.00
_cell.angle_gamma   90.00
#
_symmetry.space_group_name_H-M   'P 1'
#
loop_
_entity.id
_entity.type
_entity.pdbx_description
1 polymer ?
#
loop_
_entity_poly.entity_id
_entity_poly.type
_entity_poly.pdbx_seq_one_letter_code
_entity_poly.pdbx_strand_id
1 'polypeptide(L)'
;MNGGLAILDAVRMPYGCGTWPSWWTTDVPHWPWNGEIDILEGVNGYTRNQASLHTAPGCTIPTDYGSTGTLAASTNCGSGDTGNQGCGQLGTASNGYGKPFNDNGGGVYAMASGPALRDPGQRLGLAAKQTVALPPLASAIALIMYETTAPLSQMLVRPKLRITAVD
;
A
#
# COMPACT_ATOMS: atom_id res chain seq x y z
N MET A 1 -13.75 5.50 12.71
CA MET A 1 -14.74 5.29 11.61
C MET A 1 -14.85 3.80 11.33
N ASN A 2 -16.02 3.33 10.88
CA ASN A 2 -16.33 1.93 10.59
C ASN A 2 -15.77 1.45 9.22
N GLY A 3 -14.58 1.94 8.82
CA GLY A 3 -13.98 1.70 7.52
C GLY A 3 -14.25 2.77 6.45
N GLY A 4 -13.62 2.62 5.29
CA GLY A 4 -13.67 3.53 4.14
C GLY A 4 -12.99 2.95 2.90
N LEU A 5 -13.29 3.50 1.72
CA LEU A 5 -12.71 3.10 0.42
C LEU A 5 -12.08 4.32 -0.25
N ALA A 6 -10.81 4.23 -0.60
CA ALA A 6 -10.10 5.19 -1.43
C ALA A 6 -9.84 4.58 -2.82
N ILE A 7 -10.01 5.36 -3.88
CA ILE A 7 -9.78 4.92 -5.27
C ILE A 7 -8.94 5.98 -5.98
N LEU A 8 -7.86 5.54 -6.61
CA LEU A 8 -7.06 6.32 -7.56
C LEU A 8 -7.26 5.70 -8.94
N ASP A 9 -7.88 6.46 -9.84
CA ASP A 9 -7.85 6.21 -11.28
C ASP A 9 -6.78 7.13 -11.88
N ALA A 10 -5.71 6.54 -12.40
CA ALA A 10 -4.58 7.29 -12.93
C ALA A 10 -4.23 6.80 -14.33
N VAL A 11 -4.18 7.73 -15.28
CA VAL A 11 -3.71 7.47 -16.65
C VAL A 11 -2.19 7.41 -16.74
N ARG A 12 -1.48 8.10 -15.83
CA ARG A 12 -0.01 8.13 -15.74
C ARG A 12 0.46 8.40 -14.32
N MET A 13 1.71 8.02 -14.04
CA MET A 13 2.46 8.35 -12.85
C MET A 13 3.91 8.75 -13.17
N PRO A 14 4.60 9.49 -12.27
CA PRO A 14 6.01 9.80 -12.46
C PRO A 14 6.88 8.54 -12.40
N TYR A 15 7.98 8.53 -13.15
CA TYR A 15 8.97 7.46 -13.14
C TYR A 15 10.33 7.97 -13.64
N GLY A 16 11.39 7.24 -13.32
CA GLY A 16 12.75 7.53 -13.80
C GLY A 16 13.77 7.48 -12.68
N CYS A 17 15.06 7.47 -13.04
CA CYS A 17 16.15 7.50 -12.06
C CYS A 17 16.01 8.72 -11.13
N GLY A 18 16.23 8.51 -9.84
CA GLY A 18 16.11 9.57 -8.84
C GLY A 18 14.67 9.99 -8.56
N THR A 19 13.65 9.27 -9.02
CA THR A 19 12.26 9.56 -8.63
C THR A 19 11.79 8.61 -7.51
N TRP A 20 10.97 9.11 -6.59
CA TRP A 20 10.25 8.33 -5.59
C TRP A 20 8.81 8.86 -5.49
N PRO A 21 7.94 8.47 -6.43
CA PRO A 21 6.51 8.73 -6.34
C PRO A 21 5.85 7.87 -5.24
N SER A 22 4.86 8.42 -4.55
CA SER A 22 3.97 7.66 -3.67
C SER A 22 2.56 8.26 -3.62
N TRP A 23 1.53 7.40 -3.63
CA TRP A 23 0.17 7.72 -3.22
C TRP A 23 -0.19 6.90 -1.98
N TRP A 24 -0.42 7.61 -0.88
CA TRP A 24 -0.38 7.05 0.47
C TRP A 24 -1.28 7.82 1.43
N THR A 25 -1.52 7.28 2.62
CA THR A 25 -2.28 7.94 3.69
C THR A 25 -1.48 7.91 4.98
N THR A 26 -1.44 9.01 5.73
CA THR A 26 -0.84 9.04 7.08
C THR A 26 -1.36 10.20 7.91
N ASP A 27 -1.28 10.07 9.24
CA ASP A 27 -1.44 11.20 10.15
C ASP A 27 -0.09 11.88 10.43
N VAL A 28 0.26 12.84 9.56
CA VAL A 28 1.59 13.48 9.58
C VAL A 28 2.00 14.01 10.97
N PRO A 29 1.15 14.70 11.75
CA PRO A 29 1.52 15.19 13.07
C PRO A 29 1.85 14.10 14.10
N HIS A 30 1.37 12.87 13.90
CA HIS A 30 1.47 11.78 14.87
C HIS A 30 2.15 10.53 14.30
N TRP A 31 2.83 10.66 13.17
CA TRP A 31 3.57 9.56 12.59
C TRP A 31 4.72 9.10 13.51
N PRO A 32 5.00 7.78 13.66
CA PRO A 32 4.30 6.64 13.05
C PRO A 32 3.15 6.06 13.91
N TRP A 33 2.81 6.70 15.04
CA TRP A 33 1.84 6.19 16.03
C TRP A 33 0.44 6.00 15.47
N ASN A 34 0.05 6.85 14.52
CA ASN A 34 -1.24 6.78 13.84
C ASN A 34 -1.16 6.12 12.46
N GLY A 35 0.01 5.57 12.14
CA GLY A 35 0.24 4.76 10.97
C GLY A 35 0.42 5.54 9.66
N GLU A 36 0.95 4.82 8.70
CA GLU A 36 1.05 5.18 7.29
C GLU A 36 0.75 3.95 6.45
N ILE A 37 0.10 4.20 5.31
CA ILE A 37 -0.27 3.20 4.32
C ILE A 37 0.20 3.69 2.96
N ASP A 38 1.18 3.01 2.40
CA ASP A 38 1.60 3.23 1.02
C ASP A 38 0.78 2.32 0.12
N ILE A 39 -0.09 2.93 -0.67
CA ILE A 39 -1.00 2.21 -1.56
C ILE A 39 -0.33 1.97 -2.90
N LEU A 40 0.39 2.99 -3.38
CA LEU A 40 1.14 2.98 -4.62
C LEU A 40 2.49 3.65 -4.40
N GLU A 41 3.57 2.88 -4.31
CA GLU A 41 4.91 3.39 -4.04
C GLU A 41 5.99 2.58 -4.78
N GLY A 42 7.06 3.27 -5.13
CA GLY A 42 8.27 2.68 -5.68
C GLY A 42 9.34 3.73 -5.94
N VAL A 43 10.57 3.28 -6.09
CA VAL A 43 11.72 4.15 -6.35
C VAL A 43 12.29 3.92 -7.75
N ASN A 44 12.93 4.94 -8.30
CA ASN A 44 13.65 4.89 -9.55
C ASN A 44 12.78 4.38 -10.73
N GLY A 45 13.24 3.33 -11.40
CA GLY A 45 12.59 2.68 -12.53
C GLY A 45 11.81 1.43 -12.14
N TYR A 46 11.29 1.34 -10.91
CA TYR A 46 10.46 0.20 -10.51
C TYR A 46 9.32 -0.03 -11.51
N THR A 47 8.98 -1.30 -11.72
CA THR A 47 7.93 -1.72 -12.65
C THR A 47 6.77 -2.41 -11.94
N ARG A 48 6.96 -2.75 -10.66
CA ARG A 48 5.97 -3.39 -9.79
C ARG A 48 5.74 -2.48 -8.60
N ASN A 49 4.48 -2.34 -8.20
CA ASN A 49 4.11 -1.57 -7.03
C ASN A 49 4.63 -2.25 -5.76
N GLN A 50 5.14 -1.45 -4.83
CA GLN A 50 5.31 -1.86 -3.45
C GLN A 50 4.24 -1.16 -2.59
N ALA A 51 3.40 -1.95 -1.93
CA ALA A 51 2.46 -1.43 -0.94
C ALA A 51 2.98 -1.77 0.46
N SER A 52 2.98 -0.80 1.38
CA SER A 52 3.57 -0.95 2.72
C SER A 52 2.71 -0.35 3.83
N LEU A 53 2.97 -0.83 5.05
CA LEU A 53 2.49 -0.27 6.29
C LEU A 53 3.66 0.16 7.15
N HIS A 54 3.50 1.33 7.74
CA HIS A 54 4.43 1.94 8.68
C HIS A 54 3.63 2.26 9.95
N THR A 55 4.10 1.77 11.10
CA THR A 55 3.34 1.85 12.36
C THR A 55 4.28 2.08 13.55
N ALA A 56 3.70 2.37 14.72
CA ALA A 56 4.41 2.21 15.98
C ALA A 56 4.79 0.74 16.24
N PRO A 57 5.73 0.47 17.17
CA PRO A 57 6.12 -0.89 17.53
C PRO A 57 4.94 -1.78 17.93
N GLY A 58 5.04 -3.08 17.62
CA GLY A 58 4.06 -4.09 18.04
C GLY A 58 2.99 -4.45 17.01
N CYS A 59 3.13 -4.03 15.76
CA CYS A 59 2.27 -4.46 14.65
C CYS A 59 3.04 -5.38 13.69
N THR A 60 2.48 -6.56 13.42
CA THR A 60 2.99 -7.49 12.41
C THR A 60 1.88 -7.93 11.48
N ILE A 61 2.24 -8.22 10.22
CA ILE A 61 1.36 -8.94 9.30
C ILE A 61 1.57 -10.45 9.45
N PRO A 62 0.52 -11.29 9.29
CA PRO A 62 0.68 -12.73 9.20
C PRO A 62 1.56 -13.11 8.00
N THR A 63 1.95 -14.37 7.88
CA THR A 63 2.56 -14.89 6.64
C THR A 63 1.52 -15.36 5.61
N ASP A 64 0.32 -15.73 6.08
CA ASP A 64 -0.82 -16.09 5.24
C ASP A 64 -2.00 -15.16 5.52
N TYR A 65 -2.23 -14.21 4.62
CA TYR A 65 -3.25 -13.16 4.73
C TYR A 65 -3.90 -12.84 3.38
N GLY A 66 -3.87 -13.79 2.44
CA GLY A 66 -4.57 -13.68 1.16
C GLY A 66 -3.98 -12.69 0.16
N SER A 67 -2.75 -12.22 0.37
CA SER A 67 -2.01 -11.43 -0.63
C SER A 67 -1.63 -12.29 -1.83
N THR A 68 -1.77 -11.75 -3.05
CA THR A 68 -1.11 -12.35 -4.23
C THR A 68 0.32 -11.85 -4.41
N GLY A 69 0.76 -10.85 -3.62
CA GLY A 69 2.10 -10.29 -3.66
C GLY A 69 3.12 -11.14 -2.91
N THR A 70 4.40 -10.77 -3.05
CA THR A 70 5.49 -11.38 -2.29
C THR A 70 5.98 -10.41 -1.22
N LEU A 71 6.32 -10.94 -0.04
CA LEU A 71 6.90 -10.14 1.04
C LEU A 71 8.13 -9.37 0.54
N ALA A 72 8.07 -8.05 0.64
CA ALA A 72 9.15 -7.19 0.16
C ALA A 72 10.40 -7.30 1.06
N ALA A 73 10.19 -7.41 2.37
CA ALA A 73 11.29 -7.57 3.32
C ALA A 73 10.90 -8.15 4.69
N SER A 74 9.94 -7.54 5.38
CA SER A 74 9.64 -7.82 6.77
C SER A 74 8.14 -7.95 7.00
N THR A 75 7.76 -8.83 7.92
CA THR A 75 6.39 -8.88 8.45
C THR A 75 6.18 -7.90 9.62
N ASN A 76 7.25 -7.31 10.16
CA ASN A 76 7.17 -6.28 11.20
C ASN A 76 6.89 -4.91 10.56
N CYS A 77 5.80 -4.28 10.96
CA CYS A 77 5.34 -2.99 10.44
C CYS A 77 5.84 -1.80 11.26
N GLY A 78 6.52 -2.04 12.38
CA GLY A 78 7.07 -1.01 13.25
C GLY A 78 8.18 -0.22 12.54
N SER A 79 7.96 1.06 12.24
CA SER A 79 8.93 1.88 11.50
C SER A 79 10.24 2.03 12.27
N GLY A 80 10.17 2.21 13.59
CA GLY A 80 11.36 2.30 14.44
C GLY A 80 12.16 1.00 14.53
N ASP A 81 11.47 -0.15 14.49
CA ASP A 81 12.09 -1.48 14.65
C ASP A 81 12.76 -1.97 13.36
N THR A 82 12.38 -1.39 12.21
CA THR A 82 12.77 -1.86 10.88
C THR A 82 13.64 -0.85 10.11
N GLY A 83 14.10 0.22 10.76
CA GLY A 83 14.85 1.28 10.09
C GLY A 83 14.02 1.99 9.00
N ASN A 84 12.73 2.19 9.28
CA ASN A 84 11.72 2.74 8.38
C ASN A 84 11.37 1.88 7.16
N GLN A 85 11.69 0.57 7.17
CA GLN A 85 11.27 -0.32 6.09
C GLN A 85 9.79 -0.68 6.16
N GLY A 86 9.23 -0.79 7.37
CA GLY A 86 7.84 -1.22 7.57
C GLY A 86 7.61 -2.66 7.08
N CYS A 87 6.33 -3.01 6.92
CA CYS A 87 5.92 -4.29 6.36
C CYS A 87 5.23 -4.07 5.02
N GLY A 88 5.76 -4.64 3.95
CA GLY A 88 5.28 -4.35 2.60
C GLY A 88 5.31 -5.54 1.67
N GLN A 89 4.51 -5.44 0.61
CA GLN A 89 4.32 -6.44 -0.43
C GLN A 89 4.69 -5.87 -1.78
N LEU A 90 5.45 -6.65 -2.53
CA LEU A 90 5.71 -6.38 -3.93
C LEU A 90 4.62 -7.05 -4.76
N GLY A 91 3.92 -6.27 -5.57
CA GLY A 91 2.90 -6.76 -6.49
C GLY A 91 3.48 -7.72 -7.53
N THR A 92 2.63 -8.56 -8.11
CA THR A 92 3.03 -9.53 -9.15
C THR A 92 2.92 -8.96 -10.57
N ALA A 93 2.10 -7.93 -10.78
CA ALA A 93 1.93 -7.30 -12.08
C ALA A 93 3.20 -6.54 -12.51
N SER A 94 3.79 -6.93 -13.64
CA SER A 94 4.96 -6.27 -14.24
C SER A 94 4.67 -4.88 -14.81
N ASN A 95 3.39 -4.53 -14.92
CA ASN A 95 2.87 -3.22 -15.29
C ASN A 95 2.21 -2.49 -14.10
N GLY A 96 2.60 -2.85 -12.88
CA GLY A 96 2.06 -2.29 -11.65
C GLY A 96 2.72 -0.99 -11.19
N TYR A 97 3.71 -0.46 -11.90
CA TYR A 97 4.34 0.81 -11.54
C TYR A 97 5.07 1.43 -12.73
N GLY A 98 5.34 2.73 -12.63
CA GLY A 98 6.31 3.43 -13.45
C GLY A 98 6.02 3.40 -14.96
N LYS A 99 7.07 3.22 -15.78
CA LYS A 99 6.95 3.26 -17.24
C LYS A 99 5.96 2.22 -17.78
N PRO A 100 6.01 0.93 -17.38
CA PRO A 100 5.04 -0.05 -17.86
C PRO A 100 3.58 0.26 -17.52
N PHE A 101 3.30 0.86 -16.35
CA PHE A 101 1.95 1.34 -16.01
C PHE A 101 1.49 2.44 -16.99
N ASN A 102 2.36 3.40 -17.30
CA ASN A 102 2.07 4.48 -18.24
C ASN A 102 1.89 3.99 -19.68
N ASP A 103 2.76 3.08 -20.14
CA ASP A 103 2.70 2.48 -21.49
C ASP A 103 1.41 1.67 -21.69
N ASN A 104 0.87 1.13 -20.60
CA ASN A 104 -0.40 0.42 -20.55
C ASN A 104 -1.63 1.34 -20.49
N GLY A 105 -1.44 2.66 -20.54
CA GLY A 105 -2.53 3.65 -20.44
C GLY A 105 -3.02 3.90 -19.01
N GLY A 106 -2.26 3.44 -18.01
CA GLY A 106 -2.58 3.60 -16.60
C GLY A 106 -3.32 2.41 -15.99
N GLY A 107 -4.13 2.72 -14.97
CA GLY A 107 -4.89 1.74 -14.20
C GLY A 107 -5.47 2.32 -12.91
N VAL A 108 -6.19 1.46 -12.19
CA VAL A 108 -6.89 1.84 -10.96
C VAL A 108 -6.27 1.15 -9.76
N TYR A 109 -6.00 1.90 -8.69
CA TYR A 109 -5.69 1.38 -7.35
C TYR A 109 -6.86 1.67 -6.42
N ALA A 110 -7.33 0.66 -5.71
CA ALA A 110 -8.32 0.82 -4.65
C ALA A 110 -7.70 0.43 -3.32
N MET A 111 -8.03 1.14 -2.24
CA MET A 111 -7.67 0.83 -0.86
C MET A 111 -8.94 0.77 -0.03
N ALA A 112 -9.24 -0.40 0.53
CA ALA A 112 -10.33 -0.55 1.51
C ALA A 112 -9.76 -0.60 2.93
N SER A 113 -10.38 0.12 3.86
CA SER A 113 -10.10 0.07 5.30
C SER A 113 -11.38 -0.27 6.04
N GLY A 114 -11.29 -0.95 7.18
CA GLY A 114 -12.43 -1.25 8.04
C GLY A 114 -12.23 -2.51 8.89
N PRO A 115 -13.06 -2.72 9.91
CA PRO A 115 -13.08 -3.99 10.64
C PRO A 115 -13.39 -5.10 9.64
N ALA A 116 -12.59 -6.18 9.64
CA ALA A 116 -12.51 -7.17 8.58
C ALA A 116 -13.87 -7.51 7.96
N LEU A 117 -13.88 -7.43 6.63
CA LEU A 117 -14.88 -8.06 5.80
C LEU A 117 -14.83 -9.58 6.08
N ARG A 118 -15.65 -10.04 7.04
CA ARG A 118 -16.04 -11.44 7.31
C ARG A 118 -15.14 -12.32 8.22
N ASP A 119 -14.92 -11.96 9.49
CA ASP A 119 -14.65 -12.98 10.55
C ASP A 119 -14.91 -12.47 11.99
N PRO A 120 -15.23 -13.35 12.97
CA PRO A 120 -15.58 -12.96 14.36
C PRO A 120 -14.39 -12.50 15.23
N GLY A 121 -13.17 -12.48 14.70
CA GLY A 121 -12.03 -11.83 15.33
C GLY A 121 -11.74 -10.51 14.62
N GLN A 122 -11.70 -9.40 15.35
CA GLN A 122 -11.44 -8.06 14.80
C GLN A 122 -10.06 -8.00 14.12
N ARG A 123 -10.00 -8.34 12.84
CA ARG A 123 -8.81 -8.21 11.98
C ARG A 123 -8.97 -6.97 11.12
N LEU A 124 -7.88 -6.29 10.79
CA LEU A 124 -7.92 -5.11 9.93
C LEU A 124 -7.42 -5.50 8.55
N GLY A 125 -8.25 -5.29 7.53
CA GLY A 125 -7.93 -5.66 6.14
C GLY A 125 -7.67 -4.42 5.29
N LEU A 126 -6.53 -4.42 4.60
CA LEU A 126 -6.18 -3.42 3.58
C LEU A 126 -6.03 -4.10 2.22
N ALA A 127 -6.94 -3.84 1.28
CA ALA A 127 -6.85 -4.39 -0.08
C ALA A 127 -6.37 -3.31 -1.05
N ALA A 128 -5.16 -3.45 -1.62
CA ALA A 128 -4.69 -2.70 -2.77
C ALA A 128 -4.95 -3.51 -4.05
N LYS A 129 -6.03 -3.20 -4.78
CA LYS A 129 -6.34 -3.88 -6.06
C LYS A 129 -5.93 -3.01 -7.23
N GLN A 130 -5.05 -3.54 -8.09
CA GLN A 130 -4.85 -2.99 -9.43
C GLN A 130 -5.88 -3.60 -10.39
N THR A 131 -6.69 -2.77 -11.03
CA THR A 131 -7.52 -3.20 -12.18
C THR A 131 -7.06 -2.43 -13.42
N VAL A 132 -6.49 -3.15 -14.37
CA VAL A 132 -6.15 -2.60 -15.69
C VAL A 132 -7.41 -2.65 -16.56
N ALA A 133 -7.83 -1.51 -17.10
CA ALA A 133 -8.92 -1.45 -18.06
C ALA A 133 -8.42 -1.87 -19.45
N LEU A 134 -8.54 -3.18 -19.77
CA LEU A 134 -8.84 -3.84 -21.07
C LEU A 134 -8.30 -5.30 -21.08
N PRO A 135 -8.91 -6.24 -21.85
CA PRO A 135 -8.97 -7.68 -21.51
C PRO A 135 -7.81 -8.55 -22.05
N PRO A 136 -7.56 -9.75 -21.47
CA PRO A 136 -8.24 -10.36 -20.34
C PRO A 136 -7.39 -10.36 -19.05
N LEU A 137 -7.98 -9.83 -17.98
CA LEU A 137 -7.89 -10.37 -16.62
C LEU A 137 -6.49 -10.61 -16.01
N ALA A 138 -5.63 -9.60 -15.99
CA ALA A 138 -4.59 -9.52 -14.96
C ALA A 138 -5.07 -8.60 -13.83
N SER A 139 -5.88 -9.15 -12.90
CA SER A 139 -6.12 -8.49 -11.61
C SER A 139 -5.05 -8.98 -10.63
N ALA A 140 -4.12 -8.12 -10.24
CA ALA A 140 -3.24 -8.37 -9.11
C ALA A 140 -3.84 -7.69 -7.87
N ILE A 141 -4.08 -8.46 -6.81
CA ILE A 141 -4.62 -7.97 -5.55
C ILE A 141 -3.51 -8.11 -4.49
N ALA A 142 -2.84 -7.01 -4.17
CA ALA A 142 -2.03 -6.95 -2.97
C ALA A 142 -2.97 -6.70 -1.79
N LEU A 143 -3.48 -7.78 -1.19
CA LEU A 143 -4.23 -7.73 0.05
C LEU A 143 -3.23 -7.78 1.20
N ILE A 144 -3.09 -6.71 1.98
CA ILE A 144 -2.34 -6.66 3.23
C ILE A 144 -3.36 -6.73 4.36
N MET A 145 -3.55 -7.89 4.99
CA MET A 145 -4.30 -7.98 6.24
C MET A 145 -3.30 -7.88 7.37
N TYR A 146 -3.58 -7.09 8.40
CA TYR A 146 -2.70 -6.94 9.55
C TYR A 146 -3.47 -7.11 10.86
N GLU A 147 -2.72 -7.52 11.88
CA GLU A 147 -3.21 -7.68 13.24
C GLU A 147 -2.57 -6.58 14.09
N THR A 148 -3.40 -5.68 14.62
CA THR A 148 -2.97 -4.51 15.38
C THR A 148 -3.68 -4.50 16.73
N THR A 149 -2.91 -4.22 17.80
CA THR A 149 -3.47 -3.89 19.12
C THR A 149 -3.80 -2.39 19.25
N ALA A 150 -3.41 -1.56 18.28
CA ALA A 150 -3.68 -0.13 18.26
C ALA A 150 -5.09 0.21 17.72
N PRO A 151 -5.82 1.14 18.36
CA PRO A 151 -7.20 1.47 17.99
C PRO A 151 -7.32 2.20 16.64
N LEU A 152 -8.20 1.67 15.80
CA LEU A 152 -8.62 2.13 14.45
C LEU A 152 -9.07 3.60 14.32
N SER A 153 -9.20 4.34 15.41
CA SER A 153 -9.78 5.68 15.41
C SER A 153 -8.89 6.74 14.76
N GLN A 154 -7.62 6.44 14.45
CA GLN A 154 -6.63 7.47 14.08
C GLN A 154 -6.03 7.32 12.67
N MET A 155 -6.36 6.27 11.91
CA MET A 155 -5.73 5.98 10.61
C MET A 155 -6.42 6.66 9.40
N LEU A 156 -7.49 7.43 9.62
CA LEU A 156 -8.24 8.07 8.54
C LEU A 156 -7.62 9.41 8.19
N VAL A 157 -6.67 9.37 7.27
CA VAL A 157 -6.02 10.59 6.81
C VAL A 157 -6.08 10.63 5.30
N ARG A 158 -6.37 11.84 4.80
CA ARG A 158 -6.67 12.04 3.39
C ARG A 158 -5.51 11.51 2.54
N PRO A 159 -5.80 10.82 1.42
CA PRO A 159 -4.76 10.38 0.51
C PRO A 159 -3.89 11.56 0.09
N LYS A 160 -2.58 11.41 0.24
CA LYS A 160 -1.57 12.36 -0.21
C LYS A 160 -0.89 11.79 -1.43
N LEU A 161 -0.64 12.65 -2.41
CA LEU A 161 0.31 12.39 -3.48
C LEU A 161 1.60 13.10 -3.12
N ARG A 162 2.69 12.35 -2.97
CA ARG A 162 4.04 12.90 -2.84
C ARG A 162 4.85 12.45 -4.04
N ILE A 163 5.55 13.39 -4.65
CA ILE A 163 6.57 13.12 -5.67
C ILE A 163 7.85 13.71 -5.10
N THR A 164 8.75 12.86 -4.63
CA THR A 164 10.08 13.27 -4.19
C THR A 164 11.11 12.85 -5.24
N ALA A 165 12.06 13.74 -5.54
CA ALA A 165 13.31 13.32 -6.15
C ALA A 165 14.22 12.75 -5.03
N VAL A 166 14.86 11.61 -5.28
CA VAL A 166 15.94 11.09 -4.45
C VAL A 166 17.20 11.78 -4.97
N ASP A 167 17.70 12.76 -4.22
CA ASP A 167 19.00 13.39 -4.47
C ASP A 167 20.15 12.43 -4.14
#